data_AF-A0A1J5H244-F1
#
_entry.id   AF-A0A1J5H244-F1
#
_cell.length_a   1.000
_cell.length_b   1.000
_cell.length_c   1.000
_cell.angle_alpha   90.00
_cell.angle_beta   90.00
_cell.angle_gamma   90.00
#
_symmetry.space_group_name_H-M   'P 1'
#
loop_
_entity.id
_entity.type
_entity.pdbx_description
1 polymer ?
#
loop_
_entity_poly.entity_id
_entity_poly.type
_entity_poly.pdbx_seq_one_letter_code
_entity_poly.pdbx_strand_id
1 'polypeptide(L)'
;MLIVFTLIPVLAILAALFVYRHNGKKEILRFDMVQFFYAFILMPTVYVWFKGFLYLLLKTELNQKISQQELFFYDTAYSIFFLFIFAFAVIHSLTKSFELKIKKDPLYDLFEHSEYYHLWLSHTIFFVGSMILSTSLAIFNIWFDLPIVFPKAIFYFILLTTPFVAMAVFKVFKISDFGDFRFLKLMKLFNGLFFLIHGVLFIVFEPVFMSEKLMYWYLTNVFGFLSLISIFHSPEPKPDSLRKRIAYKAKVVVGKLIHSKK
;
A
#
# COMPACT_ATOMS: atom_id res chain seq x y z
N MET A 1 -15.85 2.13 24.42
CA MET A 1 -16.04 1.65 23.03
C MET A 1 -16.73 2.71 22.15
N LEU A 2 -17.88 3.26 22.58
CA LEU A 2 -18.57 4.39 21.91
C LEU A 2 -17.65 5.60 21.62
N ILE A 3 -16.84 6.02 22.59
CA ILE A 3 -15.89 7.15 22.46
C ILE A 3 -14.85 6.93 21.35
N VAL A 4 -14.34 5.69 21.20
CA VAL A 4 -13.38 5.34 20.14
C VAL A 4 -14.08 5.37 18.78
N PHE A 5 -15.33 4.89 18.71
CA PHE A 5 -16.15 4.99 17.52
C PHE A 5 -16.39 6.46 17.12
N THR A 6 -16.75 7.37 18.03
CA THR A 6 -16.96 8.78 17.66
C THR A 6 -15.68 9.53 17.31
N LEU A 7 -14.53 9.16 17.88
CA LEU A 7 -13.26 9.84 17.62
C LEU A 7 -12.69 9.54 16.23
N ILE A 8 -12.87 8.34 15.68
CA ILE A 8 -12.32 7.95 14.38
C ILE A 8 -12.72 8.90 13.22
N PRO A 9 -14.02 9.18 12.97
CA PRO A 9 -14.41 10.08 11.88
C PRO A 9 -13.97 11.53 12.15
N VAL A 10 -13.95 11.97 13.41
CA VAL A 10 -13.47 13.31 13.78
C VAL A 10 -11.98 13.45 13.49
N LEU A 11 -11.16 12.47 13.91
CA LEU A 11 -9.72 12.45 13.64
C LEU A 11 -9.43 12.32 12.14
N ALA A 12 -10.24 11.57 11.40
CA ALA A 12 -10.07 11.42 9.96
C ALA A 12 -10.43 12.71 9.19
N ILE A 13 -11.48 13.43 9.61
CA ILE A 13 -11.83 14.76 9.09
C ILE A 13 -10.74 15.77 9.45
N LEU A 14 -10.26 15.79 10.70
CA LEU A 14 -9.19 16.68 11.14
C LEU A 14 -7.88 16.42 10.37
N ALA A 15 -7.53 15.15 10.12
CA ALA A 15 -6.38 14.78 9.30
C ALA A 15 -6.55 15.28 7.85
N ALA A 16 -7.73 15.09 7.25
CA ALA A 16 -8.02 15.59 5.90
C ALA A 16 -7.93 17.12 5.82
N LEU A 17 -8.47 17.85 6.81
CA LEU A 17 -8.38 19.31 6.89
C LEU A 17 -6.94 19.80 7.09
N PHE A 18 -6.15 19.12 7.92
CA PHE A 18 -4.75 19.46 8.17
C PHE A 18 -3.90 19.31 6.90
N VAL A 19 -4.09 18.22 6.17
CA VAL A 19 -3.47 17.97 4.86
C VAL A 19 -3.91 19.01 3.83
N TYR A 20 -5.20 19.35 3.78
CA TYR A 20 -5.71 20.37 2.87
C TYR A 20 -5.13 21.77 3.14
N ARG A 21 -5.05 22.17 4.41
CA ARG A 21 -4.59 23.51 4.84
C ARG A 21 -3.10 23.77 4.56
N HIS A 22 -2.24 22.76 4.69
CA HIS A 22 -0.79 22.93 4.44
C HIS A 22 -0.42 22.93 2.95
N ASN A 23 -1.34 22.54 2.06
CA ASN A 23 -1.04 22.31 0.65
C ASN A 23 -1.50 23.43 -0.30
N GLY A 24 -2.33 24.37 0.17
CA GLY A 24 -2.89 25.44 -0.67
C GLY A 24 -1.91 26.49 -1.20
N LYS A 25 -0.60 26.39 -0.91
CA LYS A 25 0.40 27.42 -1.30
C LYS A 25 1.61 26.93 -2.10
N LYS A 26 1.80 25.62 -2.28
CA LYS A 26 2.92 25.08 -3.07
C LYS A 26 2.45 23.87 -3.87
N GLU A 27 2.58 23.92 -5.20
CA GLU A 27 2.26 22.86 -6.19
C GLU A 27 2.99 21.52 -5.97
N ILE A 28 3.75 21.38 -4.88
CA ILE A 28 4.58 20.21 -4.54
C ILE A 28 3.71 19.02 -4.10
N LEU A 29 2.50 19.25 -3.60
CA LEU A 29 1.51 18.19 -3.35
C LEU A 29 0.37 18.33 -4.35
N ARG A 30 0.62 17.77 -5.54
CA ARG A 30 -0.34 17.65 -6.66
C ARG A 30 -1.69 17.16 -6.14
N PHE A 31 -2.78 17.77 -6.62
CA PHE A 31 -4.19 17.42 -6.39
C PHE A 31 -4.46 15.91 -6.24
N ASP A 32 -3.70 15.12 -6.98
CA ASP A 32 -3.72 13.67 -7.00
C ASP A 32 -3.37 12.99 -5.66
N MET A 33 -2.46 13.53 -4.83
CA MET A 33 -2.13 12.94 -3.51
C MET A 33 -3.24 13.16 -2.49
N VAL A 34 -3.93 14.31 -2.60
CA VAL A 34 -5.08 14.63 -1.75
C VAL A 34 -6.24 13.70 -2.10
N GLN A 35 -6.56 13.55 -3.39
CA GLN A 35 -7.55 12.58 -3.87
C GLN A 35 -7.19 11.15 -3.48
N PHE A 36 -5.90 10.80 -3.53
CA PHE A 36 -5.41 9.52 -3.08
C PHE A 36 -5.71 9.28 -1.59
N PHE A 37 -5.36 10.24 -0.71
CA PHE A 37 -5.65 10.13 0.72
C PHE A 37 -7.17 10.02 0.99
N TYR A 38 -7.98 10.82 0.29
CA TYR A 38 -9.43 10.74 0.39
C TYR A 38 -9.97 9.36 -0.04
N ALA A 39 -9.57 8.89 -1.21
CA ALA A 39 -10.10 7.66 -1.79
C ALA A 39 -9.60 6.40 -1.07
N PHE A 40 -8.34 6.35 -0.65
CA PHE A 40 -7.72 5.11 -0.18
C PHE A 40 -7.49 5.04 1.33
N ILE A 41 -7.63 6.16 2.06
CA ILE A 41 -7.52 6.17 3.53
C ILE A 41 -8.82 6.63 4.16
N LEU A 42 -9.32 7.82 3.79
CA LEU A 42 -10.52 8.37 4.42
C LEU A 42 -11.77 7.54 4.10
N MET A 43 -12.05 7.27 2.84
CA MET A 43 -13.27 6.54 2.44
C MET A 43 -13.34 5.12 3.00
N PRO A 44 -12.27 4.29 2.97
CA PRO A 44 -12.28 2.99 3.63
C PRO A 44 -12.48 3.07 5.15
N THR A 45 -11.93 4.11 5.80
CA THR A 45 -12.11 4.32 7.24
C THR A 45 -13.56 4.70 7.55
N VAL A 46 -14.13 5.62 6.77
CA VAL A 46 -15.55 6.03 6.85
C VAL A 46 -16.47 4.84 6.58
N TYR A 47 -16.14 3.98 5.61
CA TYR A 47 -16.86 2.75 5.31
C TYR A 47 -16.90 1.81 6.51
N VAL A 48 -15.74 1.46 7.07
CA VAL A 48 -15.65 0.58 8.25
C VAL A 48 -16.42 1.18 9.41
N TRP A 49 -16.32 2.50 9.60
CA TRP A 49 -17.03 3.21 10.65
C TRP A 49 -18.55 3.12 10.49
N PHE A 50 -19.09 3.49 9.32
CA PHE A 50 -20.53 3.44 9.07
C PHE A 50 -21.05 2.00 9.11
N LYS A 51 -20.27 1.03 8.66
CA LYS A 51 -20.60 -0.39 8.74
C LYS A 51 -20.72 -0.85 10.20
N GLY A 52 -19.75 -0.48 11.04
CA GLY A 52 -19.82 -0.73 12.48
C GLY A 52 -20.98 0.00 13.16
N PHE A 53 -21.27 1.24 12.76
CA PHE A 53 -22.41 2.01 13.26
C PHE A 53 -23.75 1.37 12.86
N LEU A 54 -23.89 0.93 11.61
CA LEU A 54 -25.08 0.21 11.13
C LEU A 54 -25.30 -1.08 11.93
N TYR A 55 -24.24 -1.87 12.17
CA TYR A 55 -24.32 -3.06 13.00
C TYR A 55 -24.80 -2.75 14.43
N LEU A 56 -24.25 -1.71 15.07
CA LEU A 56 -24.67 -1.27 16.40
C LEU A 56 -26.14 -0.83 16.42
N LEU A 57 -26.56 -0.05 15.43
CA LEU A 57 -27.93 0.47 15.34
C LEU A 57 -28.94 -0.67 15.14
N LEU A 58 -28.64 -1.63 14.26
CA LEU A 58 -29.49 -2.78 13.99
C LEU A 58 -29.60 -3.74 15.20
N LYS A 59 -28.49 -3.94 15.94
CA LYS A 59 -28.46 -4.92 17.03
C LYS A 59 -28.87 -4.35 18.39
N THR A 60 -28.54 -3.10 18.67
CA THR A 60 -28.60 -2.54 20.03
C THR A 60 -29.72 -1.51 20.18
N GLU A 61 -29.93 -0.65 19.19
CA GLU A 61 -30.85 0.50 19.33
C GLU A 61 -32.26 0.21 18.81
N LEU A 62 -32.39 -0.57 17.73
CA LEU A 62 -33.71 -0.84 17.14
C LEU A 62 -34.51 -1.92 17.88
N ASN A 63 -33.91 -2.61 18.85
CA ASN A 63 -34.53 -3.66 19.67
C ASN A 63 -35.26 -4.74 18.85
N GLN A 64 -34.92 -4.87 17.56
CA GLN A 64 -35.49 -5.85 16.66
C GLN A 64 -34.74 -7.18 16.84
N LYS A 65 -35.48 -8.28 16.93
CA LYS A 65 -34.90 -9.63 16.89
C LYS A 65 -34.50 -9.96 15.46
N ILE A 66 -33.42 -9.35 14.99
CA ILE A 66 -32.85 -9.60 13.67
C ILE A 66 -32.00 -10.87 13.75
N SER A 67 -32.26 -11.82 12.86
CA SER A 67 -31.46 -13.04 12.75
C SER A 67 -30.04 -12.73 12.22
N GLN A 68 -29.09 -13.64 12.47
CA GLN A 68 -27.73 -13.51 11.91
C GLN A 68 -27.72 -13.44 10.38
N GLN A 69 -28.66 -14.13 9.72
CA GLN A 69 -28.80 -14.12 8.27
C GLN A 69 -29.24 -12.75 7.75
N GLU A 70 -30.20 -12.12 8.42
CA GLU A 70 -30.65 -10.77 8.08
C GLU A 70 -29.56 -9.72 8.36
N LEU A 71 -28.83 -9.84 9.47
CA LEU A 71 -27.67 -8.97 9.75
C LEU A 71 -26.62 -9.08 8.64
N PHE A 72 -26.29 -10.30 8.21
CA PHE A 72 -25.39 -10.53 7.09
C PHE A 72 -25.91 -9.94 5.77
N PHE A 73 -27.22 -10.04 5.52
CA PHE A 73 -27.84 -9.44 4.34
C PHE A 73 -27.72 -7.91 4.34
N TYR A 74 -28.08 -7.24 5.45
CA TYR A 74 -27.96 -5.78 5.56
C TYR A 74 -26.51 -5.30 5.47
N ASP A 75 -25.59 -6.03 6.10
CA ASP A 75 -24.15 -5.77 6.03
C ASP A 75 -23.64 -5.84 4.58
N THR A 76 -24.04 -6.88 3.86
CA THR A 76 -23.65 -7.10 2.46
C THR A 76 -24.28 -6.06 1.54
N ALA A 77 -25.58 -5.78 1.68
CA ALA A 77 -26.29 -4.78 0.88
C ALA A 77 -25.69 -3.38 1.06
N TYR A 78 -25.41 -2.99 2.31
CA TYR A 78 -24.70 -1.74 2.61
C TYR A 78 -23.32 -1.71 1.95
N SER A 79 -22.56 -2.80 2.05
CA SER A 79 -21.22 -2.91 1.46
C SER A 79 -21.25 -2.73 -0.05
N ILE A 80 -22.18 -3.39 -0.75
CA ILE A 80 -22.35 -3.27 -2.21
C ILE A 80 -22.72 -1.83 -2.58
N PHE A 81 -23.71 -1.24 -1.91
CA PHE A 81 -24.17 0.11 -2.21
C PHE A 81 -23.09 1.17 -1.95
N PHE A 82 -22.37 1.04 -0.84
CA PHE A 82 -21.25 1.91 -0.52
C PHE A 82 -20.14 1.78 -1.57
N LEU A 83 -19.74 0.55 -1.93
CA LEU A 83 -18.70 0.33 -2.93
C LEU A 83 -19.09 0.90 -4.30
N PHE A 84 -20.36 0.81 -4.67
CA PHE A 84 -20.87 1.42 -5.90
C PHE A 84 -20.73 2.96 -5.88
N ILE A 85 -21.22 3.62 -4.82
CA ILE A 85 -21.08 5.08 -4.66
C ILE A 85 -19.61 5.48 -4.62
N PHE A 86 -18.79 4.75 -3.87
CA PHE A 86 -17.37 4.99 -3.74
C PHE A 86 -16.65 4.89 -5.09
N ALA A 87 -16.88 3.82 -5.85
CA ALA A 87 -16.32 3.64 -7.18
C ALA A 87 -16.72 4.80 -8.12
N PHE A 88 -18.01 5.17 -8.12
CA PHE A 88 -18.49 6.30 -8.92
C PHE A 88 -17.82 7.62 -8.52
N ALA A 89 -17.72 7.91 -7.23
CA ALA A 89 -17.07 9.12 -6.72
C ALA A 89 -15.58 9.18 -7.08
N VAL A 90 -14.86 8.06 -6.97
CA VAL A 90 -13.44 7.96 -7.34
C VAL A 90 -13.26 8.17 -8.85
N ILE A 91 -14.05 7.49 -9.68
CA ILE A 91 -14.00 7.63 -11.14
C ILE A 91 -14.33 9.08 -11.55
N HIS A 92 -15.39 9.66 -10.99
CA HIS A 92 -15.79 11.03 -11.27
C HIS A 92 -14.70 12.04 -10.86
N SER A 93 -14.12 11.86 -9.67
CA SER A 93 -13.03 12.69 -9.16
C SER A 93 -11.80 12.62 -10.07
N LEU A 94 -11.37 11.40 -10.46
CA LEU A 94 -10.22 11.20 -11.35
C LEU A 94 -10.46 11.80 -12.74
N THR A 95 -11.61 11.51 -13.36
CA THR A 95 -11.97 12.05 -14.68
C THR A 95 -12.06 13.57 -14.68
N LYS A 96 -12.61 14.18 -13.63
CA LYS A 96 -12.65 15.65 -13.51
C LYS A 96 -11.25 16.26 -13.38
N SER A 97 -10.36 15.59 -12.64
CA SER A 97 -8.95 16.00 -12.50
C SER A 97 -8.25 16.02 -13.84
N PHE A 98 -8.45 14.97 -14.62
CA PHE A 98 -7.89 14.82 -15.94
C PHE A 98 -8.41 15.90 -16.90
N GLU A 99 -9.73 16.15 -16.88
CA GLU A 99 -10.33 17.22 -17.68
C GLU A 99 -9.75 18.60 -17.34
N LEU A 100 -9.57 18.91 -16.04
CA LEU A 100 -8.99 20.19 -15.61
C LEU A 100 -7.51 20.33 -16.01
N LYS A 101 -6.74 19.24 -15.97
CA LYS A 101 -5.33 19.24 -16.40
C LYS A 101 -5.19 19.44 -17.90
N ILE A 102 -6.02 18.76 -18.70
CA ILE A 102 -6.07 18.95 -20.16
C ILE A 102 -6.49 20.37 -20.54
N LYS A 103 -7.44 20.97 -19.80
CA LYS A 103 -7.84 22.37 -20.02
C LYS A 103 -6.74 23.37 -19.68
N LYS A 104 -5.87 23.05 -18.71
CA LYS A 104 -4.72 23.90 -18.33
C LYS A 104 -3.55 23.73 -19.30
N ASP A 105 -3.34 22.51 -19.79
CA ASP A 105 -2.27 22.17 -20.74
C ASP A 105 -2.83 21.21 -21.81
N PRO A 106 -3.13 21.71 -23.03
CA PRO A 106 -3.64 20.87 -24.12
C PRO A 106 -2.66 19.80 -24.62
N LEU A 107 -1.37 19.92 -24.28
CA LEU A 107 -0.34 18.93 -24.61
C LEU A 107 -0.13 17.91 -23.47
N TYR A 108 -0.96 17.96 -22.42
CA TYR A 108 -0.89 17.03 -21.31
C TYR A 108 -1.15 15.59 -21.76
N ASP A 109 -0.13 14.74 -21.62
CA ASP A 109 -0.25 13.31 -21.89
C ASP A 109 -1.05 12.62 -20.78
N LEU A 110 -2.36 12.50 -21.02
CA LEU A 110 -3.27 11.82 -20.12
C LEU A 110 -2.91 10.35 -19.93
N PHE A 111 -2.48 9.69 -21.01
CA PHE A 111 -2.23 8.26 -21.00
C PHE A 111 -1.02 7.94 -20.13
N GLU A 112 0.10 8.64 -20.33
CA GLU A 112 1.31 8.47 -19.53
C GLU A 112 1.05 8.73 -18.03
N HIS A 113 0.30 9.79 -17.70
CA HIS A 113 0.01 10.11 -16.29
C HIS A 113 -0.98 9.14 -15.64
N SER A 114 -1.95 8.63 -16.41
CA SER A 114 -2.88 7.59 -15.93
C SER A 114 -2.18 6.24 -15.74
N GLU A 115 -1.25 5.91 -16.64
CA GLU A 115 -0.42 4.71 -16.57
C GLU A 115 0.54 4.78 -15.37
N TYR A 116 1.13 5.95 -15.10
CA TYR A 116 1.90 6.17 -13.87
C TYR A 116 1.09 5.86 -12.60
N TYR A 117 -0.16 6.33 -12.50
CA TYR A 117 -0.99 6.02 -11.34
C TYR A 117 -1.42 4.56 -11.27
N HIS A 118 -1.83 4.01 -12.41
CA HIS A 118 -2.26 2.62 -12.48
C HIS A 118 -1.11 1.66 -12.18
N LEU A 119 0.10 1.93 -12.65
CA LEU A 119 1.23 1.04 -12.47
C LEU A 119 1.99 1.35 -11.18
N TRP A 120 2.49 2.56 -10.99
CA TRP A 120 3.38 2.82 -9.85
C TRP A 120 2.64 2.88 -8.51
N LEU A 121 1.54 3.63 -8.44
CA LEU A 121 0.83 3.87 -7.19
C LEU A 121 0.05 2.62 -6.76
N SER A 122 -0.72 2.02 -7.66
CA SER A 122 -1.53 0.84 -7.29
C SER A 122 -0.66 -0.34 -6.85
N HIS A 123 0.45 -0.61 -7.54
CA HIS A 123 1.35 -1.70 -7.19
C HIS A 123 2.07 -1.41 -5.87
N THR A 124 2.55 -0.17 -5.67
CA THR A 124 3.16 0.22 -4.39
C THR A 124 2.20 0.02 -3.22
N ILE A 125 0.95 0.44 -3.35
CA ILE A 125 -0.06 0.26 -2.30
C ILE A 125 -0.39 -1.21 -2.10
N PHE A 126 -0.55 -1.96 -3.19
CA PHE A 126 -0.85 -3.38 -3.12
C PHE A 126 0.25 -4.12 -2.36
N PHE A 127 1.51 -3.88 -2.69
CA PHE A 127 2.63 -4.55 -2.04
C PHE A 127 2.85 -4.07 -0.62
N VAL A 128 2.98 -2.75 -0.40
CA VAL A 128 3.20 -2.20 0.95
C VAL A 128 2.00 -2.51 1.86
N GLY A 129 0.78 -2.38 1.35
CA GLY A 129 -0.44 -2.74 2.06
C GLY A 129 -0.49 -4.22 2.42
N SER A 130 -0.10 -5.11 1.49
CA SER A 130 0.04 -6.55 1.77
C SER A 130 1.09 -6.83 2.84
N MET A 131 2.23 -6.13 2.82
CA MET A 131 3.29 -6.27 3.83
C MET A 131 2.82 -5.78 5.21
N ILE A 132 2.08 -4.67 5.27
CA ILE A 132 1.45 -4.17 6.51
C ILE A 132 0.47 -5.19 7.05
N LEU A 133 -0.43 -5.72 6.20
CA LEU A 133 -1.41 -6.71 6.59
C LEU A 133 -0.74 -7.99 7.11
N SER A 134 0.21 -8.55 6.36
CA SER A 134 0.97 -9.73 6.79
C SER A 134 1.69 -9.49 8.12
N THR A 135 2.37 -8.35 8.28
CA THR A 135 3.04 -7.99 9.54
C THR A 135 2.05 -7.89 10.69
N SER A 136 0.87 -7.31 10.44
CA SER A 136 -0.19 -7.22 11.45
C SER A 136 -0.69 -8.60 11.88
N LEU A 137 -0.80 -9.54 10.93
CA LEU A 137 -1.15 -10.94 11.22
C LEU A 137 -0.05 -11.67 11.99
N ALA A 138 1.23 -11.44 11.65
CA ALA A 138 2.37 -11.98 12.40
C ALA A 138 2.36 -11.47 13.85
N ILE A 139 2.17 -10.17 14.02
CA ILE A 139 2.02 -9.49 15.31
C ILE A 139 0.86 -10.10 16.11
N PHE A 140 -0.32 -10.25 15.50
CA PHE A 140 -1.46 -10.88 16.14
C PHE A 140 -1.13 -12.32 16.58
N ASN A 141 -0.45 -13.09 15.73
CA ASN A 141 -0.08 -14.46 16.04
C ASN A 141 0.93 -14.57 17.20
N ILE A 142 1.76 -13.56 17.46
CA ILE A 142 2.62 -13.53 18.65
C ILE A 142 1.79 -13.60 19.94
N TRP A 143 0.65 -12.91 20.01
CA TRP A 143 -0.21 -12.93 21.21
C TRP A 143 -1.27 -14.03 21.18
N PHE A 144 -1.70 -14.45 19.99
CA PHE A 144 -2.77 -15.42 19.82
C PHE A 144 -2.25 -16.65 19.10
N ASP A 145 -2.23 -17.77 19.81
CA ASP A 145 -1.87 -19.07 19.25
C ASP A 145 -2.88 -19.47 18.18
N LEU A 146 -2.37 -19.94 17.04
CA LEU A 146 -3.23 -20.62 16.09
C LEU A 146 -3.72 -21.93 16.71
N PRO A 147 -5.01 -22.30 16.55
CA PRO A 147 -5.55 -23.57 17.04
C PRO A 147 -5.13 -24.73 16.13
N ILE A 148 -3.88 -24.72 15.66
CA ILE A 148 -3.33 -25.64 14.68
C ILE A 148 -2.05 -26.23 15.26
N VAL A 149 -2.09 -27.54 15.53
CA VAL A 149 -0.95 -28.28 16.03
C VAL A 149 -0.48 -29.24 14.95
N PHE A 150 0.71 -28.99 14.42
CA PHE A 150 1.33 -29.86 13.42
C PHE A 150 2.48 -30.66 14.05
N PRO A 151 2.75 -31.88 13.57
CA PRO A 151 4.03 -32.53 13.80
C PRO A 151 5.20 -31.63 13.39
N LYS A 152 6.30 -31.64 14.16
CA LYS A 152 7.48 -30.80 13.90
C LYS A 152 7.99 -30.91 12.45
N ALA A 153 7.94 -32.10 11.85
CA ALA A 153 8.36 -32.31 10.46
C ALA A 153 7.55 -31.47 9.46
N ILE A 154 6.22 -31.38 9.64
CA ILE A 154 5.35 -30.57 8.78
C ILE A 154 5.62 -29.08 9.00
N PHE A 155 5.81 -28.65 10.25
CA PHE A 155 6.19 -27.28 10.57
C PHE A 155 7.48 -26.85 9.84
N TYR A 156 8.54 -27.66 9.91
CA TYR A 156 9.79 -27.40 9.18
C TYR A 156 9.59 -27.41 7.67
N PHE A 157 8.83 -28.36 7.14
CA PHE A 157 8.52 -28.43 5.71
C PHE A 157 7.82 -27.15 5.22
N ILE A 158 6.85 -26.64 5.97
CA ILE A 158 6.17 -25.37 5.64
C ILE A 158 7.18 -24.22 5.62
N LEU A 159 8.07 -24.12 6.62
CA LEU A 159 9.10 -23.07 6.63
C LEU A 159 10.08 -23.20 5.45
N LEU A 160 10.40 -24.41 5.00
CA LEU A 160 11.24 -24.63 3.81
C LEU A 160 10.60 -24.17 2.50
N THR A 161 9.28 -23.92 2.46
CA THR A 161 8.62 -23.36 1.27
C THR A 161 8.83 -21.84 1.12
N THR A 162 9.19 -21.15 2.21
CA THR A 162 9.32 -19.68 2.25
C THR A 162 10.33 -19.09 1.27
N PRO A 163 11.49 -19.71 0.93
CA PRO A 163 12.39 -19.17 -0.09
C PRO A 163 11.75 -19.14 -1.48
N PHE A 164 10.94 -20.13 -1.82
CA PHE A 164 10.24 -20.19 -3.11
C PHE A 164 9.17 -19.11 -3.20
N VAL A 165 8.43 -18.87 -2.12
CA VAL A 165 7.47 -17.77 -2.04
C VAL A 165 8.15 -16.42 -2.11
N ALA A 166 9.25 -16.21 -1.37
CA ALA A 166 10.06 -15.00 -1.46
C ALA A 166 10.57 -14.76 -2.89
N MET A 167 11.05 -15.80 -3.57
CA MET A 167 11.49 -15.70 -4.97
C MET A 167 10.34 -15.36 -5.92
N ALA A 168 9.16 -15.96 -5.73
CA ALA A 168 7.98 -15.64 -6.53
C ALA A 168 7.55 -14.18 -6.35
N VAL A 169 7.43 -13.72 -5.09
CA VAL A 169 7.09 -12.32 -4.76
C VAL A 169 8.13 -11.37 -5.34
N PHE A 170 9.43 -11.68 -5.21
CA PHE A 170 10.49 -10.84 -5.79
C PHE A 170 10.41 -10.78 -7.32
N LYS A 171 10.09 -11.88 -8.01
CA LYS A 171 9.85 -11.87 -9.46
C LYS A 171 8.68 -10.96 -9.82
N VAL A 172 7.60 -10.97 -9.05
CA VAL A 172 6.47 -10.05 -9.26
C VAL A 172 6.94 -8.60 -9.09
N PHE A 173 7.68 -8.25 -8.03
CA PHE A 173 8.25 -6.90 -7.89
C PHE A 173 9.06 -6.48 -9.11
N LYS A 174 9.87 -7.39 -9.65
CA LYS A 174 10.71 -7.11 -10.81
C LYS A 174 9.89 -6.92 -12.10
N ILE A 175 8.83 -7.70 -12.30
CA ILE A 175 7.96 -7.57 -13.48
C ILE A 175 7.13 -6.28 -13.39
N SER A 176 6.76 -5.87 -12.18
CA SER A 176 6.09 -4.59 -11.91
C SER A 176 7.02 -3.38 -11.98
N ASP A 177 8.33 -3.56 -12.18
CA ASP A 177 9.31 -2.48 -12.35
C ASP A 177 9.35 -2.06 -13.82
N PHE A 178 8.51 -1.10 -14.21
CA PHE A 178 8.34 -0.62 -15.59
C PHE A 178 9.47 0.34 -16.04
N GLY A 179 10.72 0.00 -15.75
CA GLY A 179 11.91 0.78 -16.13
C GLY A 179 12.19 1.99 -15.24
N ASP A 180 11.34 2.27 -14.26
CA ASP A 180 11.57 3.29 -13.25
C ASP A 180 12.20 2.68 -11.99
N PHE A 181 13.53 2.55 -12.00
CA PHE A 181 14.39 2.00 -10.93
C PHE A 181 14.00 2.41 -9.49
N ARG A 182 13.24 3.51 -9.34
CA ARG A 182 12.66 3.97 -8.08
C ARG A 182 11.69 2.96 -7.45
N PHE A 183 10.90 2.22 -8.22
CA PHE A 183 9.93 1.25 -7.66
C PHE A 183 10.64 0.07 -6.99
N LEU A 184 11.54 -0.60 -7.72
CA LEU A 184 12.26 -1.75 -7.15
C LEU A 184 13.15 -1.33 -5.97
N LYS A 185 13.80 -0.15 -6.04
CA LYS A 185 14.55 0.41 -4.91
C LYS A 185 13.66 0.63 -3.68
N LEU A 186 12.45 1.15 -3.87
CA LEU A 186 11.48 1.37 -2.81
C LEU A 186 11.03 0.03 -2.20
N MET A 187 10.72 -0.98 -3.01
CA MET A 187 10.30 -2.30 -2.52
C MET A 187 11.40 -2.99 -1.71
N LYS A 188 12.66 -2.88 -2.14
CA LYS A 188 13.81 -3.38 -1.37
C LYS A 188 13.95 -2.70 0.00
N LEU A 189 13.78 -1.38 0.03
CA LEU A 189 13.80 -0.62 1.28
C LEU A 189 12.70 -1.10 2.23
N PHE A 190 11.47 -1.26 1.73
CA PHE A 190 10.37 -1.79 2.53
C PHE A 190 10.63 -3.22 2.98
N ASN A 191 11.15 -4.10 2.13
CA ASN A 191 11.50 -5.48 2.51
C ASN A 191 12.47 -5.50 3.70
N GLY A 192 13.54 -4.71 3.62
CA GLY A 192 14.51 -4.58 4.72
C GLY A 192 13.89 -4.00 5.99
N LEU A 193 13.03 -2.99 5.86
CA LEU A 193 12.31 -2.40 6.99
C LEU A 193 11.39 -3.42 7.68
N PHE A 194 10.58 -4.15 6.91
CA PHE A 194 9.66 -5.14 7.46
C PHE A 194 10.40 -6.34 8.07
N PHE A 195 11.53 -6.77 7.49
CA PHE A 195 12.39 -7.76 8.10
C PHE A 195 12.96 -7.28 9.44
N LEU A 196 13.44 -6.03 9.51
CA LEU A 196 13.91 -5.43 10.75
C LEU A 196 12.81 -5.38 11.81
N ILE A 197 11.59 -4.99 11.44
CA ILE A 197 10.43 -5.03 12.34
C ILE A 197 10.24 -6.43 12.92
N HIS A 198 10.26 -7.49 12.08
CA HIS A 198 10.13 -8.87 12.57
C HIS A 198 11.29 -9.29 13.49
N GLY A 199 12.51 -8.83 13.21
CA GLY A 199 13.67 -9.03 14.09
C GLY A 199 13.53 -8.33 15.45
N VAL A 200 12.98 -7.10 15.48
CA VAL A 200 12.66 -6.42 16.75
C VAL A 200 11.56 -7.17 17.51
N LEU A 201 10.51 -7.63 16.81
CA LEU A 201 9.46 -8.44 17.42
C LEU A 201 10.02 -9.74 18.02
N PHE A 202 11.00 -10.37 17.36
CA PHE A 202 11.70 -11.56 17.90
C PHE A 202 12.38 -11.25 19.22
N ILE A 203 13.18 -10.18 19.27
CA ILE A 203 13.98 -9.79 20.44
C ILE A 203 13.08 -9.38 21.62
N VAL A 204 11.98 -8.67 21.34
CA VAL A 204 11.12 -8.10 22.40
C VAL A 204 10.14 -9.13 22.96
N PHE A 205 9.57 -9.98 22.11
CA PHE A 205 8.47 -10.87 22.51
C PHE A 205 8.85 -12.35 22.59
N GLU A 206 10.03 -12.73 22.09
CA GLU A 206 10.56 -14.09 22.14
C GLU A 206 9.52 -15.17 21.77
N PRO A 207 8.85 -15.07 20.60
CA PRO A 207 7.80 -16.01 20.23
C PRO A 207 8.35 -17.44 20.17
N VAL A 208 7.60 -18.39 20.72
CA VAL A 208 8.03 -19.80 20.78
C VAL A 208 8.18 -20.37 19.36
N PHE A 209 9.28 -21.10 19.10
CA PHE A 209 9.54 -21.75 17.81
C PHE A 209 8.73 -23.05 17.65
N MET A 210 7.42 -22.91 17.48
CA MET A 210 6.46 -24.00 17.34
C MET A 210 5.32 -23.63 16.36
N SER A 211 4.46 -24.61 16.02
CA SER A 211 3.40 -24.44 15.01
C SER A 211 2.30 -23.45 15.40
N GLU A 212 2.08 -23.22 16.69
CA GLU A 212 1.12 -22.23 17.19
C GLU A 212 1.49 -20.82 16.72
N LYS A 213 2.78 -20.55 16.53
CA LYS A 213 3.36 -19.29 16.05
C LYS A 213 3.74 -19.33 14.56
N LEU A 214 3.12 -20.22 13.78
CA LEU A 214 3.49 -20.46 12.39
C LEU A 214 3.42 -19.19 11.52
N MET A 215 2.42 -18.33 11.67
CA MET A 215 2.34 -17.13 10.83
C MET A 215 3.52 -16.20 11.06
N TYR A 216 3.90 -16.00 12.32
CA TYR A 216 5.06 -15.20 12.67
C TYR A 216 6.33 -15.77 12.04
N TRP A 217 6.59 -17.06 12.23
CA TRP A 217 7.81 -17.71 11.71
C TRP A 217 7.85 -17.77 10.19
N TYR A 218 6.70 -18.04 9.56
CA TYR A 218 6.59 -18.09 8.11
C TYR A 218 6.88 -16.72 7.50
N LEU A 219 6.26 -15.65 8.01
CA LEU A 219 6.45 -14.30 7.49
C LEU A 219 7.84 -13.74 7.79
N THR A 220 8.41 -14.03 8.95
CA THR A 220 9.80 -13.68 9.28
C THR A 220 10.76 -14.31 8.26
N ASN A 221 10.56 -15.58 7.92
CA ASN A 221 11.37 -16.26 6.89
C ASN A 221 11.14 -15.64 5.50
N VAL A 222 9.89 -15.40 5.08
CA VAL A 222 9.60 -14.78 3.78
C VAL A 222 10.28 -13.40 3.67
N PHE A 223 10.16 -12.53 4.67
CA PHE A 223 10.84 -11.22 4.67
C PHE A 223 12.36 -11.33 4.74
N GLY A 224 12.89 -12.32 5.47
CA GLY A 224 14.31 -12.63 5.50
C GLY A 224 14.84 -13.01 4.13
N PHE A 225 14.23 -14.00 3.47
CA PHE A 225 14.61 -14.39 2.11
C PHE A 225 14.38 -13.29 1.08
N LEU A 226 13.29 -12.53 1.18
CA LEU A 226 13.06 -11.35 0.32
C LEU A 226 14.18 -10.31 0.48
N SER A 227 14.62 -10.06 1.71
CA SER A 227 15.72 -9.13 2.00
C SER A 227 17.04 -9.65 1.46
N LEU A 228 17.33 -10.95 1.62
CA LEU A 228 18.51 -11.59 1.05
C LEU A 228 18.52 -11.49 -0.48
N ILE A 229 17.44 -11.89 -1.16
CA ILE A 229 17.32 -11.77 -2.62
C ILE A 229 17.46 -10.31 -3.06
N SER A 230 16.88 -9.38 -2.31
CA SER A 230 16.95 -7.94 -2.56
C SER A 230 18.39 -7.40 -2.53
N ILE A 231 19.24 -7.93 -1.65
CA ILE A 231 20.67 -7.57 -1.56
C ILE A 231 21.43 -8.07 -2.79
N PHE A 232 21.25 -9.34 -3.17
CA PHE A 232 21.99 -9.94 -4.27
C PHE A 232 21.54 -9.44 -5.66
N HIS A 233 20.28 -9.04 -5.80
CA HIS A 233 19.75 -8.62 -7.09
C HIS A 233 20.00 -7.14 -7.36
N SER A 234 21.17 -6.76 -7.87
CA SER A 234 21.46 -5.35 -8.23
C SER A 234 20.78 -4.96 -9.55
N PRO A 235 19.78 -4.06 -9.55
CA PRO A 235 19.19 -3.50 -10.77
C PRO A 235 19.74 -2.10 -11.04
N GLU A 236 20.86 -1.71 -10.43
CA GLU A 236 21.44 -0.41 -10.70
C GLU A 236 21.81 -0.39 -12.18
N PRO A 237 21.20 0.50 -13.00
CA PRO A 237 21.76 0.76 -14.30
C PRO A 237 23.20 1.17 -14.06
N LYS A 238 24.16 0.42 -14.63
CA LYS A 238 25.58 0.78 -14.55
C LYS A 238 25.65 2.28 -14.82
N PRO A 239 26.21 3.09 -13.90
CA PRO A 239 26.24 4.53 -14.09
C PRO A 239 26.78 4.79 -15.49
N ASP A 240 26.03 5.58 -16.28
CA ASP A 240 26.48 5.94 -17.63
C ASP A 240 27.95 6.29 -17.57
N SER A 241 28.76 5.65 -18.43
CA SER A 241 30.21 5.83 -18.39
C SER A 241 30.52 7.33 -18.38
N LEU A 242 31.59 7.72 -17.68
CA LEU A 242 31.98 9.13 -17.53
C LEU A 242 31.95 9.86 -18.89
N ARG A 243 32.35 9.15 -19.96
CA ARG A 243 32.27 9.60 -21.36
C ARG A 243 30.85 9.95 -21.83
N LYS A 244 29.84 9.10 -21.57
CA LYS A 244 28.44 9.40 -21.93
C LYS A 244 27.90 10.61 -21.18
N ARG A 245 28.23 10.75 -19.89
CA ARG A 245 27.83 11.91 -19.07
C ARG A 245 28.46 13.20 -19.57
N ILE A 246 29.74 13.16 -19.95
CA ILE A 246 30.45 14.30 -20.55
C ILE A 246 29.85 14.65 -21.92
N ALA A 247 29.60 13.65 -22.79
CA ALA A 247 29.01 13.86 -24.10
C ALA A 247 27.60 14.48 -24.03
N TYR A 248 26.77 14.03 -23.10
CA TYR A 248 25.44 14.61 -22.87
C TYR A 248 25.53 16.05 -22.37
N LYS A 249 26.37 16.34 -21.37
CA LYS A 249 26.60 17.72 -20.90
C LYS A 249 27.12 18.63 -22.01
N ALA A 250 28.07 18.17 -22.82
CA ALA A 250 28.59 18.91 -23.97
C ALA A 250 27.48 19.21 -24.98
N LYS A 251 26.65 18.22 -25.31
CA LYS A 251 25.52 18.38 -26.25
C LYS A 251 24.48 19.39 -25.76
N VAL A 252 24.17 19.39 -24.46
CA VAL A 252 23.26 20.36 -23.83
C VAL A 252 23.85 21.78 -23.84
N VAL A 253 25.14 21.92 -23.54
CA VAL A 253 25.84 23.23 -23.56
C VAL A 253 25.89 23.79 -24.98
N VAL A 254 26.24 22.96 -25.98
CA VAL A 254 26.27 23.35 -27.39
C VAL A 254 24.87 23.73 -27.89
N GLY A 255 23.84 22.96 -27.53
CA GLY A 255 22.45 23.29 -27.88
C GLY A 255 22.00 24.65 -27.32
N LYS A 256 22.36 24.97 -26.08
CA LYS A 256 22.07 26.28 -25.47
C LYS A 256 22.81 27.43 -26.15
N LEU A 257 24.07 27.23 -26.56
CA LEU A 257 24.84 28.25 -27.27
C LEU A 257 24.29 28.54 -28.67
N ILE A 258 23.76 27.52 -29.35
CA ILE A 258 23.14 27.67 -30.68
C ILE A 258 21.80 28.41 -30.59
N HIS A 259 20.99 28.13 -29.56
CA HIS A 259 19.72 28.84 -29.35
C HIS A 259 19.88 30.26 -28.78
N SER A 260 21.01 30.58 -28.14
CA SER A 260 21.31 31.93 -27.63
C SER A 260 21.78 32.92 -28.71
N LYS A 261 22.05 32.46 -29.93
CA LYS A 261 22.54 33.28 -31.06
C LYS A 261 21.47 33.56 -32.13
N LYS A 262 20.23 33.14 -31.91
CA LYS A 262 19.05 33.56 -32.68
C LYS A 262 18.23 34.50 -31.84
#